data_AF-A0A356QZS6-F1
#
_entry.id   AF-A0A356QZS6-F1
#
_cell.length_a   1.000
_cell.length_b   1.000
_cell.length_c   1.000
_cell.angle_alpha   90.00
_cell.angle_beta   90.00
_cell.angle_gamma   90.00
#
_symmetry.space_group_name_H-M   'P 1'
#
loop_
_entity.id
_entity.type
_entity.pdbx_description
1 polymer ?
#
loop_
_entity_poly.entity_id
_entity_poly.type
_entity_poly.pdbx_seq_one_letter_code
_entity_poly.pdbx_strand_id
1 'polypeptide(L)' 'RARAVGKVGELELALRQTPLAGATGIAHTRWATHGGVTEPNAHPHICNGTLALVCNGIV' A
#
# COMPACT_ATOMS: atom_id res chain seq x y z
N ARG A 1 1.31 1.43 -8.55
CA ARG A 1 1.40 1.15 -7.10
C ARG A 1 1.21 -0.35 -6.89
N ALA A 2 1.88 -0.95 -5.91
CA ALA A 2 1.69 -2.35 -5.52
C ALA A 2 1.20 -2.40 -4.07
N ARG A 3 0.29 -3.33 -3.78
CA ARG A 3 -0.27 -3.58 -2.45
C ARG A 3 -0.49 -5.08 -2.33
N ALA A 4 -0.37 -5.60 -1.12
CA ALA A 4 -0.67 -7.00 -0.83
C ALA A 4 -1.28 -7.08 0.57
N VAL A 5 -2.16 -8.07 0.76
CA VAL A 5 -2.63 -8.45 2.09
C VAL A 5 -1.64 -9.43 2.72
N GLY A 6 -1.43 -9.31 4.02
CA GLY A 6 -0.54 -10.19 4.77
C GLY A 6 0.74 -9.48 5.21
N LYS A 7 1.82 -10.26 5.35
CA LYS A 7 3.13 -9.75 5.77
C LYS A 7 3.85 -9.08 4.59
N VAL A 8 4.91 -8.35 4.89
CA VAL A 8 5.74 -7.64 3.89
C VAL A 8 6.25 -8.59 2.78
N GLY A 9 6.46 -9.87 3.09
CA GLY A 9 6.87 -10.88 2.09
C GLY A 9 5.89 -11.03 0.92
N GLU A 10 4.58 -10.87 1.15
CA GLU A 10 3.58 -10.94 0.07
C GLU A 10 3.73 -9.76 -0.90
N LEU A 11 4.06 -8.57 -0.38
CA LEU A 11 4.35 -7.41 -1.20
C LEU A 11 5.65 -7.58 -1.98
N GLU A 12 6.67 -8.19 -1.37
CA GLU A 12 7.93 -8.48 -2.05
C GLU A 12 7.72 -9.44 -3.23
N LEU A 13 6.95 -10.52 -3.03
CA LEU A 13 6.59 -11.45 -4.10
C LEU A 13 5.84 -10.76 -5.25
N ALA A 14 4.85 -9.92 -4.91
CA ALA A 14 4.11 -9.14 -5.90
C ALA A 14 5.03 -8.20 -6.71
N LEU A 15 5.99 -7.53 -6.05
CA LEU A 15 6.95 -6.65 -6.71
C LEU A 15 7.96 -7.40 -7.58
N ARG A 16 8.33 -8.64 -7.24
CA ARG A 16 9.16 -9.49 -8.11
C ARG A 16 8.44 -9.87 -9.40
N GLN A 17 7.12 -10.08 -9.34
CA GLN A 17 6.28 -10.40 -10.50
C GLN A 17 5.98 -9.16 -11.35
N THR A 18 5.72 -8.02 -10.71
CA THR A 18 5.42 -6.75 -11.38
C THR A 18 6.24 -5.63 -10.75
N PRO A 19 7.49 -5.44 -11.21
CA PRO A 19 8.37 -4.40 -10.67
C PRO A 19 7.79 -3.01 -10.89
N LEU A 20 7.95 -2.14 -9.89
CA LEU A 20 7.63 -0.72 -10.02
C LEU A 20 8.90 0.05 -10.42
N ALA A 21 8.76 0.97 -11.38
CA ALA A 21 9.81 1.91 -11.74
C ALA A 21 9.57 3.27 -11.05
N GLY A 22 10.65 3.91 -10.61
CA GLY A 22 10.62 5.24 -10.00
C GLY A 22 11.89 5.52 -9.19
N ALA A 23 12.19 6.80 -8.98
CA ALA A 23 13.35 7.23 -8.18
C ALA A 23 13.01 7.48 -6.69
N THR A 24 11.71 7.59 -6.37
CA THR A 24 11.23 7.89 -5.01
C THR A 24 9.99 7.05 -4.74
N GLY A 25 9.88 6.51 -3.53
CA GLY A 25 8.78 5.66 -3.12
C GLY A 25 8.35 5.92 -1.68
N ILE A 26 7.08 5.66 -1.39
CA ILE A 26 6.50 5.63 -0.05
C ILE A 26 5.84 4.27 0.17
N ALA A 27 6.00 3.70 1.36
CA ALA A 27 5.45 2.40 1.73
C ALA A 27 4.80 2.47 3.13
N HIS A 28 3.90 1.54 3.42
CA HIS A 28 3.17 1.52 4.67
C HIS A 28 2.75 0.11 5.07
N THR A 29 2.95 -0.23 6.35
CA THR A 29 2.36 -1.41 6.99
C THR A 29 1.17 -0.98 7.83
N ARG A 30 0.01 -1.61 7.61
CA ARG A 30 -1.26 -1.23 8.25
C ARG A 30 -1.69 -2.27 9.26
N TRP A 31 -1.92 -1.84 10.50
CA TRP A 31 -2.70 -2.62 11.48
C TRP A 31 -4.18 -2.25 11.33
N ALA A 32 -5.01 -3.19 10.88
CA ALA A 32 -6.43 -2.93 10.63
C ALA A 32 -7.24 -2.98 11.94
N THR A 33 -7.58 -1.81 12.50
CA THR A 33 -8.57 -1.71 13.60
C THR A 33 -9.97 -1.33 13.11
N HIS A 34 -10.07 -0.63 11.98
CA HIS A 34 -11.33 -0.29 11.31
C HIS A 34 -11.28 -0.72 9.84
N GLY A 35 -12.36 -1.31 9.32
CA GLY A 35 -12.42 -1.86 7.96
C GLY A 35 -11.60 -3.14 7.77
N GLY A 36 -12.01 -3.98 6.82
CA GLY A 36 -11.39 -5.28 6.57
C GLY A 36 -9.93 -5.22 6.11
N VAL A 37 -9.22 -6.33 6.28
CA VAL A 37 -7.86 -6.53 5.75
C VAL A 37 -7.95 -6.84 4.26
N THR A 38 -7.95 -5.80 3.42
CA THR A 38 -8.11 -5.91 1.97
C THR A 38 -7.12 -4.99 1.24
N GLU A 39 -6.73 -5.33 0.01
CA GLU A 39 -5.86 -4.46 -0.79
C GLU A 39 -6.43 -3.07 -1.08
N PRO A 40 -7.75 -2.88 -1.32
CA PRO A 40 -8.32 -1.55 -1.46
C PRO A 40 -8.12 -0.67 -0.20
N ASN A 41 -8.15 -1.28 0.99
CA ASN A 41 -7.96 -0.61 2.27
C ASN A 41 -6.47 -0.41 2.63
N ALA A 42 -5.54 -0.96 1.85
CA ALA A 42 -4.12 -0.74 2.06
C ALA A 42 -3.68 0.60 1.47
N HIS A 43 -2.86 1.32 2.24
CA HIS A 43 -2.18 2.53 1.80
C HIS A 43 -1.08 2.17 0.77
N PRO A 44 -0.67 3.09 -0.12
CA PRO A 44 -1.19 4.45 -0.28
C PRO A 44 -2.56 4.51 -0.96
N HIS A 45 -3.40 5.45 -0.51
CA HIS A 45 -4.62 5.84 -1.20
C HIS A 45 -4.30 6.86 -2.28
N ILE A 46 -4.95 6.74 -3.44
CA ILE A 46 -4.70 7.61 -4.59
C ILE A 46 -5.95 8.44 -4.87
N CYS A 47 -5.77 9.76 -4.92
CA CYS A 47 -6.80 10.69 -5.37
C CYS A 47 -6.49 11.10 -6.82
N ASN A 48 -7.39 10.78 -7.74
CA ASN A 48 -7.36 11.18 -9.16
C ASN A 48 -6.02 10.97 -9.90
N GLY A 49 -5.18 10.04 -9.44
CA GLY A 49 -3.86 9.79 -10.00
C GLY A 49 -2.81 10.88 -9.72
N THR A 50 -3.15 11.93 -8.99
CA THR A 50 -2.27 13.09 -8.76
C THR A 50 -1.69 13.15 -7.35
N LEU A 51 -2.37 12.54 -6.37
CA LEU A 51 -1.93 12.53 -4.98
C LEU A 51 -1.94 11.10 -4.42
N ALA A 52 -0.82 10.71 -3.80
CA ALA A 52 -0.70 9.50 -3.00
C ALA A 52 -0.59 9.87 -1.52
N LEU A 53 -1.46 9.30 -0.69
CA LEU A 53 -1.50 9.55 0.75
C LEU A 53 -1.22 8.27 1.52
N VAL A 54 -0.35 8.39 2.51
CA VAL A 54 -0.15 7.43 3.59
C VAL A 54 -0.49 8.13 4.90
N CYS A 55 -1.32 7.50 5.73
CA CYS A 55 -1.73 8.04 7.01
C CYS A 55 -1.49 7.01 8.12
N ASN A 56 -0.86 7.45 9.21
CA ASN A 56 -0.78 6.69 10.45
C ASN A 56 -1.73 7.34 11.45
N GLY A 57 -2.69 6.58 11.97
CA GLY A 57 -3.66 7.07 12.95
C GLY A 57 -5.10 6.87 12.49
N ILE A 58 -5.98 7.67 13.07
CA ILE A 58 -7.42 7.68 12.81
C ILE A 58 -7.77 9.13 12.40
N VAL A 59 -8.63 9.27 11.40
CA VAL A 59 -9.21 10.56 10.95
C VAL A 59 -10.65 10.61 11.41
#